data_AF-A0A1G7QIJ7-F1
#
_entry.id   AF-A0A1G7QIJ7-F1
#
_cell.length_a   1.000
_cell.length_b   1.000
_cell.length_c   1.000
_cell.angle_alpha   90.00
_cell.angle_beta   90.00
_cell.angle_gamma   90.00
#
_symmetry.space_group_name_H-M   'P 1'
#
loop_
_entity.id
_entity.type
_entity.pdbx_description
1 polymer ?
#
loop_
_entity_poly.entity_id
_entity_poly.type
_entity_poly.pdbx_seq_one_letter_code
_entity_poly.pdbx_strand_id
1 'polypeptide(L)'
;MSDEDADAPRIGTDDSRTDDDDPRVEVVRAVGHENVTAGHASTFELTTDDWLTPAGDCIVGVEADRTPRDFSAEFREACQDSDATIEATLVVDADDGEYRETVTGRGDPDLALLDDRSMVGRTSDYTDDERTILVDGDGAAADLDRDLVAALADGADLTLRLEVDPAE
;
A
#
# COMPACT_ATOMS: atom_id res chain seq x y z
N MET A 1 -41.82 -22.46 42.84
CA MET A 1 -42.79 -21.71 42.01
C MET A 1 -42.49 -20.25 42.30
N SER A 2 -41.70 -19.53 41.52
CA SER A 2 -41.38 -19.73 40.11
C SER A 2 -39.97 -19.21 39.81
N ASP A 3 -39.32 -19.91 38.90
CA ASP A 3 -38.21 -19.44 38.08
C ASP A 3 -38.61 -18.15 37.36
N GLU A 4 -37.67 -17.21 37.21
CA GLU A 4 -37.71 -16.26 36.10
C GLU A 4 -36.28 -15.82 35.77
N ASP A 5 -35.95 -16.09 34.51
CA ASP A 5 -34.66 -16.21 33.88
C ASP A 5 -33.89 -14.90 33.70
N ALA A 6 -32.58 -15.08 33.55
CA ALA A 6 -31.59 -14.08 33.20
C ALA A 6 -31.82 -13.53 31.78
N ASP A 7 -31.82 -12.20 31.65
CA ASP A 7 -31.70 -11.52 30.36
C ASP A 7 -30.35 -10.77 30.34
N ALA A 8 -29.35 -11.38 29.71
CA ALA A 8 -28.07 -10.76 29.42
C ALA A 8 -28.20 -9.95 28.12
N PRO A 9 -27.72 -8.69 28.06
CA PRO A 9 -27.73 -7.94 26.82
C PRO A 9 -26.71 -8.56 25.86
N ARG A 10 -27.20 -8.94 24.68
CA ARG A 10 -26.36 -9.35 23.55
C ARG A 10 -25.61 -8.13 23.03
N ILE A 11 -24.29 -8.17 23.13
CA ILE A 11 -23.40 -7.21 22.45
C ILE A 11 -23.56 -7.48 20.95
N GLY A 12 -24.18 -6.54 20.24
CA GLY A 12 -24.10 -6.48 18.80
C GLY A 12 -22.66 -6.11 18.43
N THR A 13 -21.99 -6.98 17.67
CA THR A 13 -20.78 -6.60 16.96
C THR A 13 -21.23 -5.66 15.85
N ASP A 14 -21.06 -4.36 16.10
CA ASP A 14 -21.23 -3.32 15.10
C ASP A 14 -20.01 -3.37 14.17
N ASP A 15 -20.19 -4.07 13.06
CA ASP A 15 -19.24 -4.24 11.97
C ASP A 15 -19.26 -2.99 11.08
N SER A 16 -18.92 -1.84 11.68
CA SER A 16 -18.69 -0.59 10.96
C SER A 16 -17.39 0.06 11.41
N ARG A 17 -16.29 -0.69 11.29
CA ARG A 17 -14.97 -0.06 11.19
C ARG A 17 -14.81 0.35 9.74
N THR A 18 -14.76 1.65 9.48
CA THR A 18 -14.12 2.15 8.27
C THR A 18 -12.69 1.63 8.30
N ASP A 19 -12.22 0.99 7.22
CA ASP A 19 -10.86 0.45 7.09
C ASP A 19 -9.74 1.41 7.53
N ASP A 20 -10.00 2.72 7.60
CA ASP A 20 -9.11 3.77 8.07
C ASP A 20 -8.69 3.69 9.56
N ASP A 21 -9.39 2.95 10.43
CA ASP A 21 -9.06 2.87 11.87
C ASP A 21 -8.33 1.56 12.25
N ASP A 22 -8.03 0.69 11.27
CA ASP A 22 -7.23 -0.50 11.53
C ASP A 22 -5.74 -0.13 11.59
N PRO A 23 -5.06 -0.34 12.72
CA PRO A 23 -3.64 0.00 12.88
C PRO A 23 -2.69 -0.88 12.03
N ARG A 24 -3.21 -1.84 11.26
CA ARG A 24 -2.48 -2.66 10.28
C ARG A 24 -2.82 -2.30 8.84
N VAL A 25 -3.56 -1.21 8.65
CA VAL A 25 -3.85 -0.66 7.33
C VAL A 25 -3.24 0.73 7.24
N GLU A 26 -2.56 1.00 6.13
CA GLU A 26 -2.03 2.32 5.82
C GLU A 26 -2.54 2.77 4.47
N VAL A 27 -3.07 3.99 4.41
CA VAL A 27 -3.55 4.61 3.18
C VAL A 27 -2.65 5.78 2.84
N VAL A 28 -2.09 5.78 1.63
CA VAL A 28 -1.25 6.82 1.04
C VAL A 28 -1.95 7.39 -0.17
N ARG A 29 -2.08 8.71 -0.26
CA ARG A 29 -2.64 9.41 -1.42
C ARG A 29 -1.52 10.05 -2.19
N ALA A 30 -1.54 9.90 -3.50
CA ALA A 30 -0.58 10.44 -4.44
C ALA A 30 -1.31 10.86 -5.72
N VAL A 31 -0.60 11.45 -6.65
CA VAL A 31 -1.13 11.79 -7.98
C VAL A 31 -0.25 11.21 -9.08
N GLY A 32 -0.85 10.95 -10.22
CA GLY A 32 -0.14 10.62 -11.44
C GLY A 32 0.74 11.78 -11.94
N HIS A 33 1.53 11.52 -12.98
CA HIS A 33 2.39 12.52 -13.61
C HIS A 33 2.62 12.18 -15.08
N GLU A 34 2.78 13.18 -15.96
CA GLU A 34 3.04 13.02 -17.40
C GLU A 34 4.25 12.13 -17.78
N ASN A 35 5.11 11.79 -16.82
CA ASN A 35 6.31 10.98 -17.01
C ASN A 35 6.18 9.57 -16.40
N VAL A 36 5.01 9.21 -15.87
CA VAL A 36 4.73 7.84 -15.41
C VAL A 36 4.75 6.92 -16.61
N THR A 37 5.66 5.93 -16.58
CA THR A 37 5.78 4.91 -17.63
C THR A 37 5.59 3.50 -17.10
N ALA A 38 5.77 3.28 -15.79
CA ALA A 38 5.63 2.01 -15.11
C ALA A 38 6.30 0.85 -15.88
N GLY A 39 7.58 1.02 -16.17
CA GLY A 39 8.39 0.11 -16.99
C GLY A 39 9.36 -0.75 -16.18
N HIS A 40 9.56 -0.44 -14.89
CA HIS A 40 10.54 -1.16 -14.08
C HIS A 40 10.07 -2.58 -13.76
N ALA A 41 10.94 -3.56 -14.02
CA ALA A 41 10.59 -4.98 -14.01
C ALA A 41 10.62 -5.65 -12.62
N SER A 42 11.04 -4.92 -11.57
CA SER A 42 11.19 -5.51 -10.23
C SER A 42 10.75 -4.60 -9.09
N THR A 43 10.26 -3.39 -9.39
CA THR A 43 9.80 -2.45 -8.37
C THR A 43 8.63 -1.62 -8.86
N PHE A 44 7.84 -1.12 -7.92
CA PHE A 44 6.98 0.04 -8.07
C PHE A 44 7.26 1.03 -6.92
N GLU A 45 7.05 2.33 -7.14
CA GLU A 45 7.44 3.38 -6.20
C GLU A 45 6.42 4.53 -6.16
N LEU A 46 6.16 5.04 -4.95
CA LEU A 46 5.52 6.33 -4.74
C LEU A 46 6.51 7.27 -4.04
N THR A 47 6.46 8.56 -4.36
CA THR A 47 7.34 9.59 -3.78
C THR A 47 6.57 10.84 -3.35
N THR A 48 7.06 11.53 -2.33
CA THR A 48 6.56 12.84 -1.90
C THR A 48 7.05 13.98 -2.81
N ASP A 49 8.01 13.72 -3.69
CA ASP A 49 8.46 14.72 -4.66
C ASP A 49 7.30 15.15 -5.58
N ASP A 50 7.30 16.41 -6.01
CA ASP A 50 6.33 16.98 -6.95
C ASP A 50 6.78 16.87 -8.42
N TRP A 51 7.82 16.08 -8.69
CA TRP A 51 8.42 15.95 -10.00
C TRP A 51 8.84 14.52 -10.31
N LEU A 52 8.70 14.14 -11.58
CA LEU A 52 9.18 12.87 -12.11
C LEU A 52 9.92 13.11 -13.43
N THR A 53 11.05 12.42 -13.63
CA THR A 53 11.74 12.40 -14.93
C THR A 53 11.38 11.15 -15.72
N PRO A 54 11.46 11.16 -17.06
CA PRO A 54 11.22 9.95 -17.87
C PRO A 54 12.13 8.75 -17.56
N ALA A 55 13.21 8.94 -16.79
CA ALA A 55 14.10 7.86 -16.36
C ALA A 55 13.60 7.13 -15.10
N GLY A 56 12.65 7.68 -14.35
CA GLY A 56 12.07 7.07 -13.16
C GLY A 56 10.94 6.11 -13.51
N ASP A 57 11.25 5.03 -14.21
CA ASP A 57 10.26 4.06 -14.71
C ASP A 57 9.65 3.14 -13.62
N CYS A 58 10.14 3.20 -12.38
CA CYS A 58 9.54 2.56 -11.21
C CYS A 58 8.46 3.40 -10.54
N ILE A 59 8.46 4.73 -10.73
CA ILE A 59 7.55 5.63 -10.03
C ILE A 59 6.19 5.63 -10.71
N VAL A 60 5.14 5.37 -9.92
CA VAL A 60 3.73 5.34 -10.35
C VAL A 60 2.89 6.45 -9.72
N GLY A 61 3.40 7.11 -8.67
CA GLY A 61 2.74 8.26 -8.06
C GLY A 61 3.74 9.25 -7.44
N VAL A 62 3.40 10.52 -7.54
CA VAL A 62 4.14 11.67 -6.99
C VAL A 62 3.26 12.41 -5.96
N GLU A 63 3.81 13.41 -5.27
CA GLU A 63 3.13 14.19 -4.24
C GLU A 63 2.43 13.33 -3.17
N ALA A 64 3.04 12.19 -2.81
CA ALA A 64 2.54 11.33 -1.76
C ALA A 64 2.34 12.12 -0.45
N ASP A 65 1.18 11.96 0.18
CA ASP A 65 0.79 12.74 1.37
C ASP A 65 1.48 12.29 2.67
N ARG A 66 2.13 11.13 2.66
CA ARG A 66 2.84 10.52 3.78
C ARG A 66 3.89 9.52 3.31
N THR A 67 4.76 9.08 4.21
CA THR A 67 5.85 8.13 3.90
C THR A 67 5.88 6.95 4.87
N PRO A 68 6.74 5.94 4.66
CA PRO A 68 6.88 4.82 5.58
C PRO A 68 7.16 5.24 7.03
N ARG A 69 7.92 6.33 7.23
CA ARG A 69 8.19 6.88 8.56
C ARG A 69 6.93 7.32 9.31
N ASP A 70 5.87 7.71 8.59
CA ASP A 70 4.60 8.16 9.16
C ASP A 70 3.62 7.00 9.42
N PHE A 71 3.99 5.77 9.05
CA PHE A 71 3.14 4.60 9.32
C PHE A 71 3.06 4.32 10.82
N SER A 72 1.93 3.75 11.24
CA SER A 72 1.69 3.35 12.61
C SER A 72 2.79 2.39 13.10
N ALA A 73 3.00 2.36 14.41
CA ALA A 73 3.97 1.43 14.98
C ALA A 73 3.53 -0.02 14.77
N GLU A 74 2.22 -0.30 14.89
CA GLU A 74 1.69 -1.65 14.75
C GLU A 74 1.85 -2.19 13.32
N PHE A 75 1.56 -1.38 12.29
CA PHE A 75 1.82 -1.76 10.90
C PHE A 75 3.31 -2.10 10.68
N ARG A 76 4.21 -1.21 11.11
CA ARG A 76 5.66 -1.42 10.94
C ARG A 76 6.17 -2.66 11.68
N GLU A 77 5.71 -2.88 12.90
CA GLU A 77 6.04 -4.07 13.69
C GLU A 77 5.53 -5.35 13.03
N ALA A 78 4.32 -5.33 12.44
CA ALA A 78 3.77 -6.47 11.72
C ALA A 78 4.52 -6.78 10.41
N CYS A 79 4.97 -5.75 9.68
CA CYS A 79 5.79 -5.94 8.48
C CYS A 79 7.17 -6.54 8.76
N GLN A 80 7.65 -6.54 10.01
CA GLN A 80 8.93 -7.13 10.41
C GLN A 80 8.85 -8.65 10.66
N ASP A 81 7.71 -9.27 10.37
CA ASP A 81 7.55 -10.72 10.38
C ASP A 81 7.78 -11.30 8.98
N SER A 82 8.75 -12.22 8.85
CA SER A 82 9.07 -12.92 7.60
C SER A 82 8.00 -13.89 7.12
N ASP A 83 6.93 -14.09 7.89
CA ASP A 83 5.76 -14.88 7.50
C ASP A 83 4.50 -14.00 7.30
N ALA A 84 4.57 -12.68 7.53
CA ALA A 84 3.45 -11.76 7.30
C ALA A 84 3.20 -11.51 5.81
N THR A 85 1.93 -11.49 5.40
CA THR A 85 1.54 -11.12 4.03
C THR A 85 1.25 -9.63 3.99
N ILE A 86 1.76 -8.95 2.95
CA ILE A 86 1.50 -7.52 2.73
C ILE A 86 0.79 -7.37 1.39
N GLU A 87 -0.43 -6.82 1.40
CA GLU A 87 -1.19 -6.49 0.20
C GLU A 87 -1.10 -4.99 -0.09
N ALA A 88 -0.57 -4.64 -1.26
CA ALA A 88 -0.54 -3.28 -1.78
C ALA A 88 -1.59 -3.12 -2.88
N THR A 89 -2.71 -2.46 -2.54
CA THR A 89 -3.77 -2.15 -3.50
C THR A 89 -3.60 -0.73 -4.02
N LEU A 90 -3.40 -0.59 -5.32
CA LEU A 90 -3.41 0.68 -6.07
C LEU A 90 -4.82 0.92 -6.61
N VAL A 91 -5.45 2.02 -6.21
CA VAL A 91 -6.74 2.49 -6.74
C VAL A 91 -6.51 3.80 -7.45
N VAL A 92 -6.87 3.88 -8.73
CA VAL A 92 -6.69 5.06 -9.57
C VAL A 92 -8.04 5.59 -10.01
N ASP A 93 -8.36 6.81 -9.59
CA ASP A 93 -9.59 7.52 -9.93
C ASP A 93 -9.35 8.43 -11.14
N ALA A 94 -9.91 8.04 -12.29
CA ALA A 94 -9.80 8.78 -13.55
C ALA A 94 -11.18 9.28 -14.02
N ASP A 95 -11.18 10.23 -14.96
CA ASP A 95 -12.43 10.78 -15.53
C ASP A 95 -13.33 9.71 -16.17
N ASP A 96 -12.74 8.66 -16.72
CA ASP A 96 -13.45 7.58 -17.43
C ASP A 96 -13.78 6.36 -16.53
N GLY A 97 -13.36 6.36 -15.26
CA GLY A 97 -13.65 5.28 -14.31
C GLY A 97 -12.57 5.09 -13.23
N GLU A 98 -12.74 4.03 -12.44
CA GLU A 98 -11.80 3.60 -11.41
C GLU A 98 -11.04 2.35 -11.89
N TYR A 99 -9.72 2.35 -11.71
CA TYR A 99 -8.87 1.18 -11.91
C TYR A 99 -8.35 0.67 -10.57
N ARG A 100 -8.22 -0.65 -10.44
CA ARG A 100 -7.70 -1.28 -9.23
C ARG A 100 -6.73 -2.40 -9.58
N GLU A 101 -5.57 -2.39 -8.95
CA GLU A 101 -4.54 -3.42 -9.05
C GLU A 101 -4.04 -3.77 -7.65
N THR A 102 -3.72 -5.05 -7.41
CA THR A 102 -3.19 -5.50 -6.11
C THR A 102 -1.89 -6.26 -6.34
N VAL A 103 -0.83 -5.81 -5.66
CA VAL A 103 0.44 -6.52 -5.57
C VAL A 103 0.55 -7.15 -4.20
N THR A 104 0.76 -8.46 -4.14
CA THR A 104 0.93 -9.20 -2.89
C THR A 104 2.39 -9.53 -2.69
N GLY A 105 2.93 -9.17 -1.54
CA GLY A 105 4.28 -9.52 -1.13
C GLY A 105 4.31 -9.99 0.31
N ARG A 106 5.50 -9.91 0.91
CA ARG A 106 5.76 -10.35 2.27
C ARG A 106 6.47 -9.30 3.09
N GLY A 107 6.28 -9.37 4.40
CA GLY A 107 7.15 -8.76 5.39
C GLY A 107 8.55 -9.39 5.43
N ASP A 108 9.46 -8.71 6.11
CA ASP A 108 10.82 -9.17 6.38
C ASP A 108 11.38 -8.45 7.62
N PRO A 109 12.11 -9.13 8.52
CA PRO A 109 12.66 -8.54 9.74
C PRO A 109 13.59 -7.33 9.51
N ASP A 110 14.15 -7.17 8.31
CA ASP A 110 15.00 -6.06 7.95
C ASP A 110 14.21 -4.89 7.30
N LEU A 111 12.87 -4.97 7.18
CA LEU A 111 12.03 -3.84 6.77
C LEU A 111 12.02 -2.73 7.83
N ALA A 112 12.84 -1.70 7.58
CA ALA A 112 12.97 -0.57 8.49
C ALA A 112 11.76 0.38 8.44
N LEU A 113 11.21 0.66 7.24
CA LEU A 113 10.09 1.58 7.02
C LEU A 113 10.34 2.97 7.65
N LEU A 114 11.54 3.54 7.43
CA LEU A 114 11.98 4.80 8.04
C LEU A 114 12.23 5.94 7.04
N ASP A 115 12.08 5.68 5.75
CA ASP A 115 12.27 6.71 4.73
C ASP A 115 11.21 7.83 4.85
N ASP A 116 11.63 9.07 4.64
CA ASP A 116 10.80 10.29 4.72
C ASP A 116 10.50 10.91 3.37
N ARG A 117 10.72 10.18 2.27
CA ARG A 117 10.51 10.69 0.91
C ARG A 117 9.78 9.73 -0.02
N SER A 118 9.93 8.43 0.15
CA SER A 118 9.61 7.44 -0.87
C SER A 118 9.29 6.08 -0.28
N MET A 119 8.51 5.30 -1.01
CA MET A 119 8.12 3.94 -0.66
C MET A 119 8.18 3.03 -1.88
N VAL A 120 8.78 1.85 -1.73
CA VAL A 120 9.10 0.95 -2.84
C VAL A 120 8.61 -0.45 -2.54
N GLY A 121 7.72 -0.99 -3.38
CA GLY A 121 7.42 -2.42 -3.39
C GLY A 121 8.38 -3.15 -4.32
N ARG A 122 8.83 -4.35 -3.92
CA ARG A 122 9.88 -5.09 -4.63
C ARG A 122 9.46 -6.54 -4.90
N THR A 123 9.86 -7.06 -6.06
CA THR A 123 9.77 -8.50 -6.38
C THR A 123 10.99 -9.29 -5.89
N SER A 124 11.97 -8.61 -5.29
CA SER A 124 13.20 -9.17 -4.71
C SER A 124 13.17 -9.07 -3.18
N ASP A 125 14.04 -9.80 -2.51
CA ASP A 125 14.29 -9.80 -1.07
C ASP A 125 15.14 -8.63 -0.53
N TYR A 126 15.29 -7.55 -1.30
CA TYR A 126 16.19 -6.43 -0.94
C TYR A 126 15.56 -5.44 0.05
N THR A 127 16.18 -5.26 1.22
CA THR A 127 15.65 -4.45 2.34
C THR A 127 16.56 -3.31 2.82
N ASP A 128 17.79 -3.20 2.31
CA ASP A 128 18.84 -2.30 2.83
C ASP A 128 18.61 -0.77 2.65
N ASP A 129 17.48 -0.33 2.09
CA ASP A 129 17.30 1.08 1.66
C ASP A 129 16.15 1.86 2.33
N GLU A 130 15.65 1.43 3.49
CA GLU A 130 14.63 2.10 4.36
C GLU A 130 13.26 2.41 3.72
N ARG A 131 13.18 2.38 2.39
CA ARG A 131 12.02 2.66 1.53
C ARG A 131 11.18 1.43 1.23
N THR A 132 11.73 0.23 1.39
CA THR A 132 11.05 -1.00 1.02
C THR A 132 9.81 -1.20 1.90
N ILE A 133 8.64 -1.37 1.27
CA ILE A 133 7.36 -1.61 1.96
C ILE A 133 6.87 -3.06 1.87
N LEU A 134 7.38 -3.82 0.90
CA LEU A 134 7.17 -5.26 0.75
C LEU A 134 8.29 -5.85 -0.10
N VAL A 135 8.59 -7.13 0.14
CA VAL A 135 9.51 -7.95 -0.66
C VAL A 135 8.78 -9.15 -1.26
N ASP A 136 9.42 -9.87 -2.18
CA ASP A 136 8.85 -11.04 -2.87
C ASP A 136 7.45 -10.77 -3.47
N GLY A 137 7.23 -9.55 -3.93
CA GLY A 137 5.99 -9.14 -4.60
C GLY A 137 5.71 -9.95 -5.86
N ASP A 138 4.44 -10.27 -6.09
CA ASP A 138 3.95 -10.97 -7.29
C ASP A 138 3.85 -10.08 -8.55
N GLY A 139 4.09 -8.78 -8.41
CA GLY A 139 4.10 -7.81 -9.50
C GLY A 139 5.01 -6.60 -9.26
N ALA A 140 5.45 -5.98 -10.35
CA ALA A 140 6.19 -4.72 -10.39
C ALA A 140 5.43 -3.66 -11.22
N ALA A 141 6.02 -2.48 -11.38
CA ALA A 141 5.45 -1.43 -12.24
C ALA A 141 5.20 -1.93 -13.68
N ALA A 142 6.11 -2.74 -14.23
CA ALA A 142 5.97 -3.35 -15.55
C ALA A 142 4.78 -4.33 -15.69
N ASP A 143 4.20 -4.78 -14.59
CA ASP A 143 3.09 -5.75 -14.59
C ASP A 143 1.72 -5.08 -14.44
N LEU A 144 1.67 -3.80 -14.04
CA LEU A 144 0.42 -3.06 -13.87
C LEU A 144 -0.40 -2.98 -15.17
N ASP A 145 -1.72 -2.93 -15.05
CA ASP A 145 -2.61 -2.74 -16.19
C ASP A 145 -2.26 -1.45 -16.96
N ARG A 146 -2.29 -1.54 -18.31
CA ARG A 146 -1.83 -0.43 -19.16
C ARG A 146 -2.82 0.73 -19.22
N ASP A 147 -4.10 0.49 -19.00
CA ASP A 147 -5.11 1.55 -18.92
C ASP A 147 -4.98 2.30 -17.57
N LEU A 148 -4.67 1.58 -16.48
CA LEU A 148 -4.30 2.18 -15.19
C LEU A 148 -3.07 3.09 -15.33
N VAL A 149 -2.00 2.58 -15.97
CA VAL A 149 -0.77 3.38 -16.20
C VAL A 149 -1.03 4.60 -17.07
N ALA A 150 -1.89 4.48 -18.08
CA ALA A 150 -2.28 5.62 -18.92
C ALA A 150 -3.03 6.69 -18.10
N ALA A 151 -3.95 6.28 -17.23
CA ALA A 151 -4.64 7.21 -16.33
C ALA A 151 -3.67 7.95 -15.39
N LEU A 152 -2.68 7.24 -14.82
CA LEU A 152 -1.62 7.86 -14.02
C LEU A 152 -0.76 8.81 -14.87
N ALA A 153 -0.47 8.47 -16.12
CA ALA A 153 0.26 9.37 -17.02
C ALA A 153 -0.55 10.66 -17.33
N ASP A 154 -1.87 10.58 -17.32
CA ASP A 154 -2.77 11.74 -17.47
C ASP A 154 -2.95 12.55 -16.17
N GLY A 155 -2.33 12.12 -15.06
CA GLY A 155 -2.36 12.83 -13.78
C GLY A 155 -3.53 12.45 -12.86
N ALA A 156 -4.12 11.27 -13.04
CA ALA A 156 -5.20 10.77 -12.18
C ALA A 156 -4.79 10.65 -10.70
N ASP A 157 -5.77 10.73 -9.81
CA ASP A 157 -5.56 10.54 -8.37
C ASP A 157 -5.24 9.06 -8.08
N LEU A 158 -4.25 8.82 -7.23
CA LEU A 158 -3.81 7.49 -6.82
C LEU A 158 -3.99 7.32 -5.30
N THR A 159 -4.63 6.23 -4.90
CA THR A 159 -4.64 5.77 -3.51
C THR A 159 -3.93 4.42 -3.43
N LEU A 160 -2.85 4.35 -2.65
CA LEU A 160 -2.23 3.09 -2.24
C LEU A 160 -2.75 2.71 -0.86
N ARG A 161 -3.44 1.58 -0.77
CA ARG A 161 -3.82 0.95 0.50
C ARG A 161 -2.90 -0.25 0.75
N LEU A 162 -2.17 -0.19 1.85
CA LEU A 162 -1.35 -1.28 2.37
C LEU A 162 -2.09 -1.97 3.52
N GLU A 163 -2.14 -3.29 3.51
CA GLU A 163 -2.66 -4.11 4.61
C GLU A 163 -1.64 -5.19 4.95
N VAL A 164 -1.41 -5.41 6.24
CA VAL A 164 -0.49 -6.47 6.72
C VAL A 164 -1.22 -7.49 7.58
N ASP A 165 -1.18 -8.73 7.13
CA ASP A 165 -1.69 -9.90 7.82
C ASP A 165 -0.53 -10.68 8.45
N PRO A 166 -0.40 -10.71 9.79
CA PRO A 166 0.62 -11.52 10.44
C PRO A 166 0.32 -13.02 10.28
N ALA A 167 1.35 -13.84 10.37
CA ALA A 167 1.17 -15.29 10.35
C ALA A 167 0.36 -15.78 11.57
N GLU A 168 -0.53 -16.76 11.32
CA GLU A 168 -1.37 -17.40 12.35
C GLU A 168 -0.58 -18.23 13.39
#